data_AF-A0A2N0LE07-F1
#
_entry.id   AF-A0A2N0LE07-F1
#
_cell.length_a   1.000
_cell.length_b   1.000
_cell.length_c   1.000
_cell.angle_alpha   90.00
_cell.angle_beta   90.00
_cell.angle_gamma   90.00
#
_symmetry.space_group_name_H-M   'P 1'
#
loop_
_entity.id
_entity.type
_entity.pdbx_description
1 polymer ?
#
loop_
_entity_poly.entity_id
_entity_poly.type
_entity_poly.pdbx_seq_one_letter_code
_entity_poly.pdbx_strand_id
1 'polypeptide(L)' 'MAEIPFLPGCRAWGETAAEVLENLQSVAAQFIESHRAAGDPLPPEVEAASSEPVGSQIPGEMLVAV' A
#
# COMPACT_ATOMS: atom_id res chain seq x y z
N MET A 1 14.97 7.11 -9.18
CA MET A 1 14.63 5.67 -9.12
C MET A 1 14.36 5.33 -7.67
N ALA A 2 13.30 4.57 -7.40
CA ALA A 2 13.06 3.92 -6.11
C ALA A 2 12.64 2.47 -6.32
N GLU A 3 12.89 1.64 -5.31
CA GLU A 3 12.47 0.25 -5.26
C GLU A 3 11.92 -0.06 -3.87
N ILE A 4 11.03 -1.06 -3.80
CA ILE A 4 10.51 -1.54 -2.53
C ILE A 4 11.32 -2.79 -2.14
N PRO A 5 12.12 -2.73 -1.07
CA PRO A 5 12.97 -3.86 -0.69
C PRO A 5 12.17 -5.12 -0.34
N PHE A 6 10.91 -4.96 0.09
CA PHE A 6 10.00 -6.03 0.45
C PHE A 6 9.18 -6.58 -0.74
N LEU A 7 9.20 -5.90 -1.89
CA LEU A 7 8.48 -6.30 -3.09
C LEU A 7 9.48 -6.46 -4.25
N PRO A 8 10.17 -7.62 -4.33
CA PRO A 8 11.19 -7.85 -5.34
C PRO A 8 10.59 -7.70 -6.74
N GLY A 9 11.13 -6.75 -7.51
CA GLY A 9 10.65 -6.43 -8.86
C GLY A 9 9.77 -5.17 -8.94
N CYS A 10 9.26 -4.66 -7.82
CA CYS A 10 8.56 -3.37 -7.77
C CYS A 10 9.56 -2.22 -7.70
N ARG A 11 9.86 -1.67 -8.88
CA ARG A 11 10.77 -0.52 -9.06
C ARG A 11 10.15 0.50 -10.00
N ALA A 12 10.38 1.76 -9.70
CA ALA A 12 9.89 2.88 -10.47
C ALA A 12 10.97 3.93 -10.70
N TRP A 13 10.86 4.61 -11.83
CA TRP A 13 11.70 5.74 -12.21
C TRP A 13 10.83 6.97 -12.42
N GLY A 14 11.46 8.13 -12.30
CA GLY A 14 10.82 9.42 -12.50
C GLY A 14 11.83 10.53 -12.32
N GLU A 15 11.50 11.71 -12.82
CA GLU A 15 12.37 12.89 -12.81
C GLU A 15 12.37 13.58 -11.44
N THR A 16 11.29 13.42 -10.67
CA THR A 16 11.16 13.98 -9.32
C THR A 16 10.83 12.90 -8.28
N ALA A 17 11.08 13.19 -7.01
CA ALA A 17 10.74 12.27 -5.93
C ALA A 17 9.22 11.98 -5.86
N ALA A 18 8.38 12.98 -6.16
CA ALA A 18 6.93 12.82 -6.22
C ALA A 18 6.52 11.87 -7.35
N GLU A 19 7.03 12.09 -8.56
CA GLU A 19 6.74 11.24 -9.71
C GLU A 19 7.23 9.80 -9.51
N VAL A 20 8.42 9.62 -8.94
CA VAL A 20 8.94 8.30 -8.58
C VAL A 20 7.98 7.60 -7.62
N LEU A 21 7.43 8.30 -6.62
CA LEU A 21 6.51 7.74 -5.64
C LEU A 21 5.14 7.40 -6.26
N GLU A 22 4.61 8.25 -7.13
CA GLU A 22 3.36 7.98 -7.86
C GLU A 22 3.51 6.72 -8.75
N ASN A 23 4.60 6.65 -9.50
CA ASN A 23 4.91 5.49 -10.32
C ASN A 23 5.12 4.22 -9.47
N LEU A 24 5.79 4.34 -8.32
CA LEU A 24 6.02 3.22 -7.41
C LEU A 24 4.69 2.68 -6.84
N GLN A 25 3.78 3.58 -6.44
CA GLN A 25 2.45 3.21 -5.95
C GLN A 25 1.64 2.49 -7.02
N SER A 26 1.69 2.96 -8.27
CA SER A 26 0.99 2.33 -9.39
C SER A 26 1.50 0.90 -9.63
N VAL A 27 2.82 0.70 -9.65
CA VAL A 27 3.44 -0.62 -9.80
C VAL A 27 3.10 -1.54 -8.62
N ALA A 28 3.14 -1.04 -7.39
CA ALA A 28 2.77 -1.81 -6.21
C ALA A 28 1.29 -2.25 -6.23
N ALA A 29 0.38 -1.36 -6.65
CA ALA A 29 -1.03 -1.71 -6.80
C ALA A 29 -1.24 -2.80 -7.86
N GLN A 30 -0.59 -2.67 -9.02
CA GLN A 30 -0.64 -3.69 -10.08
C GLN A 30 -0.06 -5.03 -9.64
N PHE A 31 1.01 -5.02 -8.84
CA PHE A 31 1.60 -6.22 -8.27
C PHE A 31 0.58 -6.95 -7.39
N ILE A 32 -0.08 -6.22 -6.48
CA ILE A 32 -1.10 -6.77 -5.58
C ILE A 32 -2.27 -7.35 -6.36
N GLU A 33 -2.77 -6.60 -7.33
CA GLU A 33 -3.87 -7.04 -8.18
C GLU A 33 -3.52 -8.29 -8.99
N SER A 34 -2.31 -8.35 -9.56
CA SER A 34 -1.82 -9.53 -10.28
C SER A 34 -1.71 -10.75 -9.39
N HIS A 35 -1.13 -10.63 -8.19
CA HIS A 35 -1.04 -11.74 -7.23
C HIS A 35 -2.42 -12.25 -6.85
N ARG A 36 -3.35 -11.34 -6.53
CA ARG A 36 -4.73 -11.68 -6.20
C ARG A 36 -5.47 -12.34 -7.36
N ALA A 37 -5.27 -11.87 -8.58
CA ALA A 37 -5.87 -12.44 -9.79
C ALA A 37 -5.29 -13.82 -10.12
N ALA A 38 -3.99 -14.02 -9.87
CA ALA A 38 -3.33 -15.31 -10.02
C ALA A 38 -3.67 -16.31 -8.90
N GLY A 39 -4.23 -15.83 -7.78
CA GLY A 39 -4.45 -16.62 -6.57
C GLY A 39 -3.15 -16.97 -5.84
N ASP A 40 -2.08 -16.21 -6.09
CA ASP A 40 -0.78 -16.38 -5.45
C ASP A 40 -0.74 -15.57 -4.14
N PRO A 41 -0.25 -16.13 -3.03
CA PRO A 41 -0.16 -15.42 -1.77
C PRO A 41 0.77 -14.21 -1.89
N LEU A 42 0.34 -13.09 -1.32
CA LEU A 42 1.17 -11.89 -1.24
C LEU A 42 2.32 -12.09 -0.25
N PRO A 43 3.44 -11.35 -0.41
CA PRO A 43 4.49 -11.33 0.59
C PRO A 43 3.94 -10.94 1.98
N PRO A 44 4.46 -11.51 3.08
CA PRO A 44 3.92 -11.30 4.41
C PRO A 44 3.92 -9.83 4.84
N GLU A 45 4.89 -9.03 4.38
CA GLU A 45 4.97 -7.59 4.64
C GLU A 45 3.78 -6.82 4.03
N VAL A 46 3.28 -7.25 2.86
CA VAL A 46 2.13 -6.62 2.18
C VAL A 46 0.81 -7.11 2.76
N GLU A 47 0.74 -8.39 3.12
CA GLU A 47 -0.40 -8.96 3.84
C GLU A 47 -0.60 -8.27 5.18
N ALA A 48 0.50 -7.98 5.90
CA ALA A 48 0.49 -7.24 7.15
C ALA A 48 -0.01 -5.80 6.95
N ALA A 49 0.49 -5.07 5.94
CA ALA A 49 0.02 -3.72 5.63
C ALA A 49 -1.46 -3.68 5.21
N SER A 50 -1.97 -4.76 4.62
CA SER A 50 -3.38 -4.92 4.23
C SER A 50 -4.29 -5.40 5.38
N SER A 51 -3.69 -6.04 6.39
CA SER A 51 -4.37 -6.63 7.55
C SER A 51 -4.22 -5.81 8.83
N GLU A 52 -3.48 -4.71 8.83
CA GLU A 52 -3.72 -3.69 9.84
C GLU A 52 -5.17 -3.27 9.65
N PRO A 53 -6.06 -3.48 10.65
CA PRO A 53 -7.19 -2.60 10.70
C PRO A 53 -6.55 -1.23 10.78
N VAL A 54 -6.70 -0.43 9.74
CA VAL A 54 -7.00 0.96 9.96
C VAL A 54 -8.23 0.94 10.85
N GLY A 55 -7.98 0.77 12.15
CA GLY A 55 -8.88 1.09 13.21
C GLY A 55 -9.15 2.54 12.94
N SER A 56 -10.29 2.79 12.31
CA SER A 56 -11.30 3.68 12.82
C SER A 56 -11.02 4.07 14.28
N GLN A 57 -10.06 4.95 14.45
CA GLN A 57 -10.05 5.98 15.47
C GLN A 57 -10.32 7.27 14.70
N ILE A 58 -11.49 7.32 14.06
CA ILE A 58 -12.35 8.43 14.39
C ILE A 58 -12.66 8.24 15.88
N PRO A 59 -12.05 8.98 16.81
CA PRO A 59 -12.70 9.14 18.10
C PRO A 59 -14.09 9.69 17.75
N GLY A 60 -15.09 8.83 17.85
CA GLY A 60 -16.46 9.27 18.00
C GLY A 60 -16.44 10.10 19.27
N GLU A 61 -16.20 11.40 19.12
CA GLU A 61 -16.35 12.37 20.18
C GLU A 61 -17.83 12.36 20.52
N MET A 62 -18.12 11.54 21.53
CA MET A 62 -19.40 11.43 22.18
C MET A 62 -19.63 12.74 22.95
N LEU A 63 -20.88 13.23 22.87
CA LEU A 63 -21.55 14.17 23.78
C LEU A 63 -21.49 15.67 23.41
N VAL A 64 -22.62 16.19 22.89
CA VAL A 64 -23.27 17.31 23.58
C VAL A 64 -24.66 16.85 24.04
N ALA A 65 -24.79 16.80 25.37
CA ALA A 65 -26.07 16.73 26.05
C ALA A 65 -26.42 18.15 26.49
N VAL A 66 -27.52 18.71 25.98
CA VAL A 66 -28.55 19.50 26.69
C VAL A 66 -29.58 20.00 25.68
#